data_AF-A0A4Q9MR51-F1
#
_entry.id   AF-A0A4Q9MR51-F1
#
_cell.length_a   1.000
_cell.length_b   1.000
_cell.length_c   1.000
_cell.angle_alpha   90.00
_cell.angle_beta   90.00
_cell.angle_gamma   90.00
#
_symmetry.space_group_name_H-M   'P 1'
#
loop_
_entity.id
_entity.type
_entity.pdbx_description
1 polymer ?
#
loop_
_entity_poly.entity_id
_entity_poly.type
_entity_poly.pdbx_seq_one_letter_code
_entity_poly.pdbx_strand_id
1 'polypeptide(L)'
;MLRSRLSRERDFIHLADVKPRLNAQIVWERRRRRNVHWLAECAAEFVGTFIYVFAGIGSAAAFRLNTSNAEGLSSVLQIGIGYAIGVVLAFVTQPTSGGHYNPGVSIAFAIMRRISPQKALRYIVAQILGAYCACLLIYVQYGDAIKQVEAELSAAGTLASTLFTPSGPAGVFAIYLAPGTSFGRVFLNEFVCDFVIGLVIWAVDDPSNHNVSPVAAPWIIAFVFALMVWSYSSVGVATNTARDIGARLMAITIWGLEAGGGPYAAITALTNILATSLAAVFYELVFADYSRVLTPASADLLAAQVAYNEHASRTVAVTELERDVSPDDKAIEQTLERV
;
A
#
# COMPACT_ATOMS: atom_id res chain seq x y z
N MET A 1 8.89 -18.84 -22.94
CA MET A 1 10.02 -18.20 -23.65
C MET A 1 10.86 -17.30 -22.74
N LEU A 2 10.28 -16.36 -21.98
CA LEU A 2 11.05 -15.52 -21.03
C LEU A 2 11.75 -16.35 -19.93
N ARG A 3 11.03 -17.34 -19.37
CA ARG A 3 11.50 -18.27 -18.33
C ARG A 3 12.81 -18.98 -18.70
N SER A 4 12.92 -19.49 -19.92
CA SER A 4 14.12 -20.23 -20.38
C SER A 4 15.29 -19.34 -20.76
N ARG A 5 15.07 -18.02 -20.95
CA ARG A 5 16.12 -17.06 -21.32
C ARG A 5 16.77 -16.40 -20.10
N LEU A 6 16.04 -16.19 -19.00
CA LEU A 6 16.57 -15.54 -17.79
C LEU A 6 17.31 -16.52 -16.85
N SER A 7 17.03 -17.81 -16.91
CA SER A 7 17.50 -18.82 -15.95
C SER A 7 18.74 -19.62 -16.39
N ARG A 8 19.14 -19.57 -17.66
CA ARG A 8 20.13 -20.51 -18.23
C ARG A 8 21.60 -20.23 -17.89
N GLU A 9 21.92 -19.08 -17.30
CA GLU A 9 23.31 -18.63 -17.11
C GLU A 9 23.67 -18.20 -15.68
N ARG A 10 22.77 -18.38 -14.69
CA ARG A 10 22.98 -17.83 -13.35
C ARG A 10 22.72 -18.84 -12.24
N ASP A 11 23.74 -19.07 -11.41
CA ASP A 11 23.62 -19.80 -10.15
C ASP A 11 23.00 -18.88 -9.10
N PHE A 12 21.73 -19.13 -8.76
CA PHE A 12 21.04 -18.41 -7.69
C PHE A 12 21.29 -19.10 -6.36
N ILE A 13 21.77 -18.33 -5.38
CA ILE A 13 21.91 -18.78 -3.99
C ILE A 13 20.62 -18.42 -3.25
N HIS A 14 19.89 -19.42 -2.75
CA HIS A 14 18.70 -19.14 -1.94
C HIS A 14 19.08 -18.84 -0.49
N LEU A 15 18.30 -17.98 0.18
CA LEU A 15 18.51 -17.69 1.60
C LEU A 15 18.47 -18.97 2.47
N ALA A 16 17.70 -19.96 2.04
CA ALA A 16 17.61 -21.27 2.66
C ALA A 16 18.93 -22.06 2.67
N ASP A 17 19.84 -21.77 1.74
CA ASP A 17 21.13 -22.45 1.59
C ASP A 17 22.20 -21.81 2.49
N VAL A 18 22.06 -20.51 2.80
CA VAL A 18 23.04 -19.74 3.57
C VAL A 18 22.65 -19.63 5.05
N LYS A 19 21.36 -19.62 5.36
CA LYS A 19 20.85 -19.40 6.71
C LYS A 19 20.09 -20.63 7.22
N PRO A 20 20.59 -21.32 8.27
CA PRO A 20 19.87 -22.45 8.85
C PRO A 20 18.52 -21.98 9.42
N ARG A 21 17.50 -22.83 9.27
CA ARG A 21 16.13 -22.56 9.74
C ARG A 21 15.78 -23.54 10.84
N LEU A 22 15.01 -23.08 11.82
CA LEU A 22 14.41 -23.95 12.82
C LEU A 22 13.34 -24.83 12.16
N ASN A 23 13.13 -26.06 12.66
CA ASN A 23 12.11 -26.97 12.14
C ASN A 23 10.71 -26.32 12.10
N ALA A 24 10.36 -25.55 13.14
CA ALA A 24 9.10 -24.81 13.17
C ALA A 24 8.97 -23.79 12.02
N GLN A 25 10.06 -23.12 11.65
CA GLN A 25 10.08 -22.16 10.52
C GLN A 25 9.90 -22.88 9.19
N ILE A 26 10.54 -24.03 9.00
CA ILE A 26 10.38 -24.86 7.79
C ILE A 26 8.93 -25.31 7.65
N VAL A 27 8.32 -25.83 8.73
CA VAL A 27 6.92 -26.25 8.74
C VAL A 27 5.98 -25.08 8.46
N TRP A 28 6.23 -23.93 9.09
CA TRP A 28 5.44 -22.72 8.85
C TRP A 28 5.56 -22.23 7.41
N GLU A 29 6.77 -22.13 6.86
CA GLU A 29 7.00 -21.71 5.46
C GLU A 29 6.28 -22.64 4.48
N ARG A 30 6.32 -23.95 4.71
CA ARG A 30 5.59 -24.94 3.90
C ARG A 30 4.07 -24.70 3.98
N ARG A 31 3.52 -24.55 5.20
CA ARG A 31 2.08 -24.27 5.40
C ARG A 31 1.67 -22.94 4.77
N ARG A 32 2.50 -21.91 4.92
CA ARG A 32 2.31 -20.57 4.35
C ARG A 32 2.21 -20.64 2.83
N ARG A 33 3.17 -21.28 2.17
CA ARG A 33 3.20 -21.40 0.70
C ARG A 33 1.99 -22.16 0.17
N ARG A 34 1.54 -23.21 0.86
CA ARG A 34 0.47 -24.07 0.37
C ARG A 34 -0.94 -23.52 0.59
N ASN A 35 -1.25 -23.07 1.81
CA ASN A 35 -2.65 -22.87 2.22
C ASN A 35 -2.99 -21.41 2.57
N VAL A 36 -2.00 -20.61 2.99
CA VAL A 36 -2.24 -19.27 3.56
C VAL A 36 -1.33 -18.19 2.94
N HIS A 37 -0.90 -18.40 1.69
CA HIS A 37 -0.03 -17.45 1.00
C HIS A 37 -0.74 -16.09 0.84
N TRP A 38 -2.00 -16.13 0.42
CA TRP A 38 -2.88 -14.97 0.33
C TRP A 38 -3.01 -14.18 1.65
N LEU A 39 -2.96 -14.86 2.81
CA LEU A 39 -3.05 -14.21 4.12
C LEU A 39 -1.78 -13.42 4.41
N ALA A 40 -0.62 -13.95 4.03
CA ALA A 40 0.63 -13.24 4.19
C ALA A 40 0.74 -12.03 3.25
N GLU A 41 0.21 -12.14 2.02
CA GLU A 41 0.08 -11.00 1.10
C GLU A 41 -0.86 -9.92 1.67
N CYS A 42 -2.03 -10.31 2.19
CA CYS A 42 -2.93 -9.39 2.89
C CYS A 42 -2.27 -8.76 4.11
N ALA A 43 -1.50 -9.51 4.90
CA ALA A 43 -0.79 -8.97 6.05
C ALA A 43 0.27 -7.94 5.61
N ALA A 44 0.98 -8.19 4.50
CA ALA A 44 1.92 -7.23 3.93
C ALA A 44 1.21 -5.96 3.44
N GLU A 45 0.10 -6.08 2.72
CA GLU A 45 -0.70 -4.92 2.31
C GLU A 45 -1.26 -4.13 3.50
N PHE A 46 -1.77 -4.83 4.53
CA PHE A 46 -2.22 -4.22 5.77
C PHE A 46 -1.10 -3.44 6.46
N VAL A 47 0.06 -4.07 6.66
CA VAL A 47 1.21 -3.46 7.38
C VAL A 47 1.78 -2.30 6.57
N GLY A 48 1.94 -2.45 5.26
CA GLY A 48 2.42 -1.38 4.41
C GLY A 48 1.48 -0.17 4.40
N THR A 49 0.17 -0.39 4.25
CA THR A 49 -0.82 0.70 4.35
C THR A 49 -0.84 1.33 5.74
N PHE A 50 -0.77 0.51 6.80
CA PHE A 50 -0.66 1.00 8.17
C PHE A 50 0.55 1.91 8.35
N ILE A 51 1.74 1.51 7.91
CA ILE A 51 2.98 2.26 8.11
C ILE A 51 2.91 3.66 7.49
N TYR A 52 2.50 3.75 6.21
CA TYR A 52 2.51 5.05 5.54
C TYR A 52 1.37 5.96 6.02
N VAL A 53 0.20 5.40 6.31
CA VAL A 53 -0.92 6.17 6.90
C VAL A 53 -0.55 6.64 8.31
N PHE A 54 0.09 5.78 9.10
CA PHE A 54 0.56 6.13 10.44
C PHE A 54 1.56 7.30 10.39
N ALA A 55 2.55 7.24 9.50
CA ALA A 55 3.52 8.32 9.33
C ALA A 55 2.89 9.64 8.85
N GLY A 56 2.04 9.57 7.81
CA GLY A 56 1.42 10.74 7.21
C GLY A 56 0.36 11.40 8.10
N ILE A 57 -0.60 10.62 8.62
CA ILE A 57 -1.63 11.13 9.53
C ILE A 57 -1.03 11.51 10.88
N GLY A 58 -0.03 10.77 11.38
CA GLY A 58 0.68 11.13 12.60
C GLY A 58 1.37 12.49 12.46
N SER A 59 1.99 12.76 11.30
CA SER A 59 2.49 14.09 10.99
C SER A 59 1.40 15.16 10.92
N ALA A 60 0.22 14.83 10.37
CA ALA A 60 -0.91 15.76 10.33
C ALA A 60 -1.46 16.04 11.73
N ALA A 61 -1.53 15.04 12.60
CA ALA A 61 -1.94 15.16 14.00
C ALA A 61 -0.95 16.06 14.76
N ALA A 62 0.35 15.79 14.63
CA ALA A 62 1.40 16.63 15.20
C ALA A 62 1.33 18.09 14.72
N PHE A 63 0.94 18.33 13.46
CA PHE A 63 0.78 19.69 12.93
C PHE A 63 -0.48 20.39 13.46
N ARG A 64 -1.62 19.70 13.41
CA ARG A 64 -2.96 20.30 13.63
C ARG A 64 -3.40 20.32 15.09
N LEU A 65 -2.91 19.39 15.90
CA LEU A 65 -3.26 19.23 17.31
C LEU A 65 -2.15 19.74 18.24
N ASN A 66 -1.20 20.53 17.72
CA ASN A 66 -0.12 21.10 18.52
C ASN A 66 -0.66 22.16 19.47
N THR A 67 -0.81 21.81 20.74
CA THR A 67 -1.30 22.70 21.81
C THR A 67 -0.19 23.51 22.48
N SER A 68 1.08 23.23 22.18
CA SER A 68 2.21 23.88 22.85
C SER A 68 2.63 25.22 22.24
N ASN A 69 1.93 25.72 21.21
CA ASN A 69 2.24 26.97 20.48
C ASN A 69 3.72 27.11 20.10
N ALA A 70 4.43 25.99 19.97
CA ALA A 70 5.86 25.98 19.65
C ALA A 70 5.99 26.30 18.16
N GLU A 71 6.20 27.58 17.85
CA GLU A 71 6.56 28.04 16.52
C GLU A 71 7.87 27.35 16.11
N GLY A 72 7.86 26.54 15.03
CA GLY A 72 9.14 26.11 14.46
C GLY A 72 9.19 24.95 13.48
N LEU A 73 8.26 23.99 13.47
CA LEU A 73 8.40 22.80 12.60
C LEU A 73 7.11 22.34 11.91
N SER A 74 5.97 22.83 12.39
CA SER A 74 4.65 22.35 12.04
C SER A 74 4.19 23.00 10.71
N SER A 75 4.19 22.26 9.60
CA SER A 75 3.73 22.77 8.29
C SER A 75 3.25 21.67 7.34
N VAL A 76 2.65 22.05 6.21
CA VAL A 76 2.29 21.11 5.13
C VAL A 76 3.53 20.38 4.59
N LEU A 77 4.72 21.00 4.66
CA LEU A 77 5.99 20.36 4.32
C LEU A 77 6.22 19.10 5.18
N GLN A 78 6.03 19.22 6.50
CA GLN A 78 6.16 18.11 7.46
C GLN A 78 5.22 16.95 7.08
N ILE A 79 3.96 17.25 6.74
CA ILE A 79 2.97 16.24 6.35
C ILE A 79 3.45 15.48 5.09
N GLY A 80 3.86 16.19 4.04
CA GLY A 80 4.31 15.51 2.83
C GLY A 80 5.62 14.73 3.03
N ILE A 81 6.55 15.20 3.88
CA ILE A 81 7.73 14.40 4.27
C ILE A 81 7.29 13.14 5.03
N GLY A 82 6.36 13.26 5.98
CA GLY A 82 5.82 12.13 6.74
C GLY A 82 5.21 11.07 5.83
N TYR A 83 4.40 11.48 4.85
CA TYR A 83 3.89 10.57 3.83
C TYR A 83 4.99 9.98 2.95
N ALA A 84 5.97 10.78 2.48
CA ALA A 84 7.05 10.29 1.64
C ALA A 84 7.85 9.18 2.32
N ILE A 85 8.34 9.45 3.54
CA ILE A 85 9.10 8.48 4.32
C ILE A 85 8.24 7.28 4.68
N GLY A 86 6.97 7.50 5.04
CA GLY A 86 6.01 6.43 5.28
C GLY A 86 5.86 5.48 4.08
N VAL A 87 5.76 6.02 2.86
CA VAL A 87 5.67 5.22 1.63
C VAL A 87 6.96 4.41 1.45
N VAL A 88 8.15 5.03 1.55
CA VAL A 88 9.43 4.31 1.45
C VAL A 88 9.52 3.17 2.47
N LEU A 89 9.09 3.42 3.71
CA LEU A 89 9.08 2.40 4.77
C LEU A 89 8.05 1.29 4.51
N ALA A 90 6.91 1.59 3.89
CA ALA A 90 5.93 0.57 3.52
C ALA A 90 6.50 -0.47 2.53
N PHE A 91 7.40 -0.04 1.63
CA PHE A 91 8.06 -0.92 0.65
C PHE A 91 8.91 -2.04 1.26
N VAL A 92 9.19 -2.04 2.57
CA VAL A 92 9.80 -3.22 3.23
C VAL A 92 8.93 -4.47 3.12
N THR A 93 7.62 -4.30 2.92
CA THR A 93 6.66 -5.41 2.75
C THR A 93 6.43 -5.79 1.28
N GLN A 94 6.98 -5.02 0.33
CA GLN A 94 6.79 -5.18 -1.11
C GLN A 94 7.19 -6.58 -1.63
N PRO A 95 8.28 -7.22 -1.18
CA PRO A 95 8.63 -8.57 -1.64
C PRO A 95 7.59 -9.65 -1.31
N THR A 96 6.68 -9.37 -0.36
CA THR A 96 5.63 -10.32 0.02
C THR A 96 4.35 -10.15 -0.81
N SER A 97 3.88 -8.92 -1.05
CA SER A 97 2.59 -8.67 -1.72
C SER A 97 2.70 -8.05 -3.12
N GLY A 98 3.85 -7.51 -3.49
CA GLY A 98 4.01 -6.59 -4.62
C GLY A 98 3.85 -5.12 -4.25
N GLY A 99 3.41 -4.82 -3.02
CA GLY A 99 3.43 -3.49 -2.42
C GLY A 99 2.50 -2.48 -3.08
N HIS A 100 1.21 -2.81 -3.20
CA HIS A 100 0.25 -1.93 -3.86
C HIS A 100 -0.19 -0.78 -2.93
N TYR A 101 -0.55 -1.12 -1.68
CA TYR A 101 -1.00 -0.23 -0.60
C TYR A 101 -2.17 0.71 -0.94
N ASN A 102 -2.73 0.60 -2.15
CA ASN A 102 -3.75 1.45 -2.74
C ASN A 102 -4.76 0.60 -3.54
N PRO A 103 -6.07 0.74 -3.27
CA PRO A 103 -7.13 0.12 -4.07
C PRO A 103 -7.08 0.48 -5.55
N GLY A 104 -6.79 1.73 -5.90
CA GLY A 104 -6.69 2.18 -7.30
C GLY A 104 -5.59 1.45 -8.06
N VAL A 105 -4.43 1.27 -7.44
CA VAL A 105 -3.30 0.49 -8.00
C VAL A 105 -3.69 -0.98 -8.14
N SER A 106 -4.31 -1.56 -7.11
CA SER A 106 -4.73 -2.96 -7.13
C SER A 106 -5.76 -3.26 -8.22
N ILE A 107 -6.70 -2.35 -8.43
CA ILE A 107 -7.70 -2.45 -9.48
C ILE A 107 -7.05 -2.26 -10.86
N ALA A 108 -6.15 -1.28 -11.02
CA ALA A 108 -5.41 -1.09 -12.27
C ALA A 108 -4.62 -2.35 -12.66
N PHE A 109 -3.92 -2.98 -11.70
CA PHE A 109 -3.21 -4.24 -11.93
C PHE A 109 -4.16 -5.40 -12.28
N ALA A 110 -5.37 -5.44 -11.73
CA ALA A 110 -6.38 -6.43 -12.09
C ALA A 110 -6.94 -6.22 -13.51
N ILE A 111 -7.22 -4.96 -13.90
CA ILE A 111 -7.65 -4.57 -15.25
C ILE A 111 -6.58 -4.98 -16.27
N MET A 112 -5.32 -4.74 -15.95
CA MET A 112 -4.16 -5.11 -16.78
C MET A 112 -3.77 -6.59 -16.68
N ARG A 113 -4.58 -7.41 -15.99
CA ARG A 113 -4.37 -8.86 -15.83
C ARG A 113 -3.03 -9.25 -15.17
N ARG A 114 -2.42 -8.35 -14.41
CA ARG A 114 -1.20 -8.60 -13.62
C ARG A 114 -1.51 -9.33 -12.31
N ILE A 115 -2.73 -9.15 -11.76
CA ILE A 115 -3.25 -9.94 -10.63
C ILE A 115 -4.69 -10.39 -10.89
N SER A 116 -5.17 -11.40 -10.15
CA SER A 116 -6.58 -11.80 -10.24
C SER A 116 -7.50 -10.80 -9.55
N PRO A 117 -8.75 -10.61 -10.03
CA PRO A 117 -9.72 -9.73 -9.37
C PRO A 117 -9.99 -10.11 -7.91
N GLN A 118 -9.98 -11.42 -7.59
CA GLN A 118 -10.12 -11.90 -6.21
C GLN A 118 -8.95 -11.48 -5.33
N LYS A 119 -7.72 -11.47 -5.86
CA LYS A 119 -6.54 -11.00 -5.14
C LYS A 119 -6.63 -9.49 -4.90
N ALA A 120 -7.05 -8.72 -5.90
CA ALA A 120 -7.28 -7.28 -5.77
C ALA A 120 -8.31 -6.98 -4.67
N LEU A 121 -9.43 -7.69 -4.62
CA LEU A 121 -10.45 -7.49 -3.58
C LEU A 121 -9.89 -7.75 -2.17
N ARG A 122 -9.11 -8.83 -1.99
CA ARG A 122 -8.46 -9.14 -0.71
C ARG A 122 -7.46 -8.06 -0.29
N TYR A 123 -6.74 -7.48 -1.25
CA TYR A 123 -5.81 -6.38 -1.02
C TYR A 123 -6.56 -5.13 -0.56
N ILE A 124 -7.64 -4.75 -1.25
CA ILE A 124 -8.46 -3.58 -0.89
C ILE A 124 -8.94 -3.66 0.56
N VAL A 125 -9.47 -4.82 0.98
CA VAL A 125 -9.93 -5.02 2.36
C VAL A 125 -8.77 -4.88 3.35
N ALA A 126 -7.63 -5.52 3.08
CA ALA A 126 -6.46 -5.44 3.94
C ALA A 126 -5.91 -4.01 4.06
N GLN A 127 -5.87 -3.26 2.96
CA GLN A 127 -5.40 -1.87 2.91
C GLN A 127 -6.33 -0.96 3.72
N ILE A 128 -7.66 -1.06 3.54
CA ILE A 128 -8.63 -0.26 4.30
C ILE A 128 -8.50 -0.54 5.80
N LEU A 129 -8.37 -1.80 6.20
CA LEU A 129 -8.17 -2.17 7.61
C LEU A 129 -6.84 -1.64 8.16
N GLY A 130 -5.77 -1.66 7.36
CA GLY A 130 -4.47 -1.10 7.75
C GLY A 130 -4.55 0.40 8.04
N ALA A 131 -5.20 1.15 7.13
CA ALA A 131 -5.44 2.58 7.30
C ALA A 131 -6.34 2.87 8.52
N TYR A 132 -7.42 2.12 8.70
CA TYR A 132 -8.32 2.22 9.85
C TYR A 132 -7.56 2.07 11.18
N CYS A 133 -6.76 1.00 11.31
CA CYS A 133 -5.99 0.73 12.52
C CYS A 133 -4.92 1.81 12.80
N ALA A 134 -4.28 2.34 11.75
CA ALA A 134 -3.32 3.44 11.89
C ALA A 134 -3.99 4.70 12.45
N CYS A 135 -5.12 5.09 11.87
CA CYS A 135 -5.90 6.24 12.33
C CYS A 135 -6.41 6.06 13.76
N LEU A 136 -6.89 4.86 14.10
CA LEU A 136 -7.39 4.56 15.45
C LEU A 136 -6.27 4.65 16.49
N LEU A 137 -5.08 4.12 16.18
CA LEU A 137 -3.93 4.21 17.07
C LEU A 137 -3.52 5.68 17.29
N ILE A 138 -3.48 6.50 16.24
CA ILE A 138 -3.16 7.92 16.35
C ILE A 138 -4.20 8.66 17.18
N TYR A 139 -5.49 8.38 17.00
CA TYR A 139 -6.55 8.95 17.82
C TYR A 139 -6.32 8.66 19.32
N VAL A 140 -5.96 7.41 19.66
CA VAL A 140 -5.63 7.03 21.05
C VAL A 140 -4.38 7.77 21.54
N GLN A 141 -3.34 7.88 20.73
CA GLN A 141 -2.09 8.56 21.10
C GLN A 141 -2.27 10.07 21.33
N TYR A 142 -3.12 10.72 20.55
CA TYR A 142 -3.40 12.16 20.63
C TYR A 142 -4.67 12.48 21.44
N GLY A 143 -5.22 11.53 22.18
CA GLY A 143 -6.54 11.64 22.82
C GLY A 143 -6.70 12.86 23.72
N ASP A 144 -5.67 13.22 24.49
CA ASP A 144 -5.72 14.39 25.37
C ASP A 144 -5.71 15.71 24.58
N ALA A 145 -4.89 15.80 23.52
CA ALA A 145 -4.85 16.96 22.64
C ALA A 145 -6.17 17.15 21.88
N ILE A 146 -6.78 16.06 21.41
CA ILE A 146 -8.09 16.10 20.73
C ILE A 146 -9.16 16.62 21.70
N LYS A 147 -9.23 16.07 22.93
CA LYS A 147 -10.18 16.52 23.95
C LYS A 147 -10.01 18.00 24.29
N GLN A 148 -8.77 18.47 24.37
CA GLN A 148 -8.48 19.88 24.60
C GLN A 148 -9.04 20.75 23.47
N VAL A 149 -8.72 20.42 22.21
CA VAL A 149 -9.22 21.15 21.04
C VAL A 149 -10.76 21.12 20.97
N GLU A 150 -11.38 19.97 21.23
CA GLU A 150 -12.84 19.85 21.27
C GLU A 150 -13.48 20.71 22.38
N ALA A 151 -12.85 20.76 23.57
CA ALA A 151 -13.31 21.60 24.67
C ALA A 151 -13.20 23.10 24.34
N GLU A 152 -12.11 23.53 23.70
CA GLU A 152 -11.92 24.90 23.23
C GLU A 152 -12.97 25.29 22.18
N LEU A 153 -13.22 24.42 21.20
CA LEU A 153 -14.27 24.63 20.19
C LEU A 153 -15.68 24.62 20.80
N SER A 154 -15.91 23.80 21.83
CA SER A 154 -17.18 23.77 22.56
C SER A 154 -17.41 25.06 23.34
N ALA A 155 -16.37 25.57 24.01
CA ALA A 155 -16.44 26.84 24.73
C ALA A 155 -16.68 28.03 23.79
N ALA A 156 -16.14 27.97 22.57
CA ALA A 156 -16.41 28.93 21.51
C ALA A 156 -17.79 28.76 20.84
N GLY A 157 -18.54 27.70 21.16
CA GLY A 157 -19.83 27.39 20.53
C GLY A 157 -19.75 26.97 19.05
N THR A 158 -18.56 26.64 18.55
CA THR A 158 -18.30 26.32 17.13
C THR A 158 -17.96 24.85 16.88
N LEU A 159 -18.03 23.99 17.91
CA LEU A 159 -17.70 22.57 17.79
C LEU A 159 -18.50 21.88 16.68
N ALA A 160 -19.83 21.98 16.71
CA ALA A 160 -20.69 21.30 15.74
C ALA A 160 -20.42 21.72 14.29
N SER A 161 -20.12 23.00 14.06
CA SER A 161 -19.81 23.51 12.71
C SER A 161 -18.39 23.22 12.25
N THR A 162 -17.46 22.95 13.17
CA THR A 162 -16.02 22.83 12.86
C THR A 162 -15.54 21.38 12.87
N LEU A 163 -16.18 20.50 13.66
CA LEU A 163 -15.74 19.13 13.91
C LEU A 163 -15.41 18.36 12.62
N PHE A 164 -16.31 18.41 11.63
CA PHE A 164 -16.20 17.74 10.33
C PHE A 164 -15.78 18.69 9.20
N THR A 165 -14.73 19.48 9.45
CA THR A 165 -14.15 20.41 8.46
C THR A 165 -12.64 20.19 8.33
N PRO A 166 -11.98 20.75 7.30
CA PRO A 166 -10.51 20.69 7.17
C PRO A 166 -9.73 21.20 8.39
N SER A 167 -10.36 22.07 9.19
CA SER A 167 -9.75 22.69 10.37
C SER A 167 -10.16 22.01 11.69
N GLY A 168 -11.13 21.09 11.65
CA GLY A 168 -11.60 20.36 12.83
C GLY A 168 -10.71 19.18 13.21
N PRO A 169 -10.87 18.64 14.42
CA PRO A 169 -10.07 17.49 14.87
C PRO A 169 -10.33 16.23 14.04
N ALA A 170 -11.55 16.02 13.50
CA ALA A 170 -11.78 14.90 12.58
C ALA A 170 -11.04 15.09 11.24
N GLY A 171 -10.82 16.33 10.82
CA GLY A 171 -10.10 16.72 9.60
C GLY A 171 -8.62 16.36 9.59
N VAL A 172 -8.06 16.01 10.75
CA VAL A 172 -6.72 15.40 10.86
C VAL A 172 -6.69 14.03 10.17
N PHE A 173 -7.78 13.27 10.31
CA PHE A 173 -7.86 11.88 9.89
C PHE A 173 -8.48 11.77 8.50
N ALA A 174 -9.73 12.22 8.35
CA ALA A 174 -10.48 12.11 7.10
C ALA A 174 -10.53 13.44 6.36
N ILE A 175 -10.64 13.40 5.04
CA ILE A 175 -10.74 14.63 4.25
C ILE A 175 -12.19 15.14 4.32
N TYR A 176 -12.38 16.39 4.72
CA TYR A 176 -13.64 17.10 4.62
C TYR A 176 -13.47 18.33 3.74
N LEU A 177 -14.57 18.91 3.24
CA LEU A 177 -14.53 20.13 2.44
C LEU A 177 -14.94 21.34 3.26
N ALA A 178 -14.34 22.49 2.92
CA ALA A 178 -14.84 23.77 3.39
C ALA A 178 -16.20 24.07 2.73
N PRO A 179 -17.16 24.66 3.48
CA PRO A 179 -18.44 25.10 2.92
C PRO A 179 -18.24 25.99 1.68
N GLY A 180 -19.04 25.76 0.64
CA GLY A 180 -18.98 26.52 -0.62
C GLY A 180 -17.93 26.04 -1.62
N THR A 181 -17.20 24.96 -1.33
CA THR A 181 -16.25 24.37 -2.29
C THR A 181 -16.99 23.65 -3.42
N SER A 182 -16.59 23.88 -4.67
CA SER A 182 -17.19 23.23 -5.84
C SER A 182 -16.77 21.77 -5.97
N PHE A 183 -17.73 20.84 -5.97
CA PHE A 183 -17.47 19.41 -6.15
C PHE A 183 -16.72 19.09 -7.45
N GLY A 184 -17.02 19.80 -8.55
CA GLY A 184 -16.32 19.60 -9.82
C GLY A 184 -14.84 19.96 -9.76
N ARG A 185 -14.48 20.99 -8.99
CA ARG A 185 -13.06 21.36 -8.80
C ARG A 185 -12.31 20.37 -7.92
N VAL A 186 -12.98 19.83 -6.90
CA VAL A 186 -12.36 18.80 -6.05
C VAL A 186 -12.20 17.49 -6.80
N PHE A 187 -13.21 17.07 -7.56
CA PHE A 187 -13.09 15.93 -8.46
C PHE A 187 -11.91 16.09 -9.42
N LEU A 188 -11.79 17.27 -10.06
CA LEU A 188 -10.68 17.56 -10.97
C LEU A 188 -9.33 17.47 -10.27
N ASN A 189 -9.23 18.02 -9.05
CA ASN A 189 -8.01 17.97 -8.24
C ASN A 189 -7.62 16.52 -7.93
N GLU A 190 -8.56 15.74 -7.37
CA GLU A 190 -8.35 14.32 -7.05
C GLU A 190 -7.96 13.52 -8.29
N PHE A 191 -8.69 13.71 -9.40
CA PHE A 191 -8.46 13.01 -10.65
C PHE A 191 -7.07 13.29 -11.21
N VAL A 192 -6.66 14.55 -11.29
CA VAL A 192 -5.36 14.92 -11.88
C VAL A 192 -4.21 14.45 -10.99
N CYS A 193 -4.31 14.63 -9.67
CA CYS A 193 -3.29 14.15 -8.73
C CYS A 193 -3.10 12.63 -8.86
N ASP A 194 -4.20 11.88 -8.87
CA ASP A 194 -4.15 10.42 -8.94
C ASP A 194 -3.77 9.89 -10.31
N PHE A 195 -4.13 10.60 -11.37
CA PHE A 195 -3.65 10.26 -12.71
C PHE A 195 -2.13 10.40 -12.80
N VAL A 196 -1.57 11.49 -12.25
CA VAL A 196 -0.11 11.71 -12.22
C VAL A 196 0.58 10.66 -11.34
N ILE A 197 0.06 10.38 -10.14
CA ILE A 197 0.59 9.32 -9.27
C ILE A 197 0.55 7.97 -10.00
N GLY A 198 -0.60 7.61 -10.58
CA GLY A 198 -0.78 6.35 -11.31
C GLY A 198 0.17 6.23 -12.51
N LEU A 199 0.39 7.33 -13.24
CA LEU A 199 1.29 7.38 -14.38
C LEU A 199 2.74 7.14 -13.95
N VAL A 200 3.17 7.78 -12.85
CA VAL A 200 4.50 7.59 -12.29
C VAL A 200 4.67 6.16 -11.76
N ILE A 201 3.67 5.60 -11.06
CA ILE A 201 3.70 4.20 -10.58
C ILE A 201 3.89 3.25 -11.77
N TRP A 202 3.14 3.44 -12.86
CA TRP A 202 3.30 2.60 -14.05
C TRP A 202 4.65 2.79 -14.73
N ALA A 203 5.17 4.02 -14.76
CA ALA A 203 6.47 4.34 -15.33
C ALA A 203 7.65 3.74 -14.56
N VAL A 204 7.56 3.64 -13.23
CA VAL A 204 8.61 3.01 -12.41
C VAL A 204 8.50 1.49 -12.39
N ASP A 205 7.31 0.95 -12.62
CA ASP A 205 7.07 -0.49 -12.75
C ASP A 205 7.48 -1.03 -14.14
N ASP A 206 7.65 -0.16 -15.15
CA ASP A 206 8.20 -0.54 -16.46
C ASP A 206 9.69 -0.93 -16.34
N PRO A 207 10.05 -2.22 -16.49
CA PRO A 207 11.42 -2.68 -16.34
C PRO A 207 12.35 -2.23 -17.48
N SER A 208 11.80 -1.68 -18.57
CA SER A 208 12.55 -1.11 -19.69
C SER A 208 12.88 0.37 -19.51
N ASN A 209 12.32 1.04 -18.48
CA ASN A 209 12.58 2.43 -18.21
C ASN A 209 14.01 2.63 -17.67
N HIS A 210 14.92 3.05 -18.55
CA HIS A 210 16.34 3.24 -18.23
C HIS A 210 16.65 4.32 -17.19
N ASN A 211 15.71 5.22 -16.90
CA ASN A 211 15.90 6.29 -15.92
C ASN A 211 15.55 5.85 -14.50
N VAL A 212 14.92 4.67 -14.35
CA VAL A 212 14.44 4.19 -13.06
C VAL A 212 15.01 2.82 -12.76
N SER A 213 15.85 2.77 -11.73
CA SER A 213 16.26 1.51 -11.10
C SER A 213 15.13 0.98 -10.20
N PRO A 214 14.93 -0.34 -10.08
CA PRO A 214 13.99 -0.91 -9.12
C PRO A 214 14.21 -0.45 -7.66
N VAL A 215 15.46 -0.14 -7.29
CA VAL A 215 15.80 0.38 -5.95
C VAL A 215 15.32 1.83 -5.76
N ALA A 216 15.24 2.60 -6.85
CA ALA A 216 14.78 3.99 -6.83
C ALA A 216 13.25 4.11 -6.86
N ALA A 217 12.53 3.07 -7.31
CA ALA A 217 11.08 3.10 -7.47
C ALA A 217 10.32 3.56 -6.20
N PRO A 218 10.62 3.06 -4.97
CA PRO A 218 9.94 3.51 -3.75
C PRO A 218 10.10 5.01 -3.49
N TRP A 219 11.28 5.57 -3.77
CA TRP A 219 11.58 6.98 -3.57
C TRP A 219 10.83 7.87 -4.55
N ILE A 220 10.79 7.48 -5.83
CA ILE A 220 10.08 8.24 -6.85
C ILE A 220 8.57 8.25 -6.56
N ILE A 221 8.00 7.10 -6.18
CA ILE A 221 6.59 7.00 -5.77
C ILE A 221 6.33 7.87 -4.52
N ALA A 222 7.22 7.82 -3.54
CA ALA A 222 7.11 8.63 -2.33
C ALA A 222 7.14 10.14 -2.63
N PHE A 223 8.04 10.59 -3.52
CA PHE A 223 8.16 12.00 -3.86
C PHE A 223 7.00 12.51 -4.70
N VAL A 224 6.46 11.73 -5.64
CA VAL A 224 5.24 12.16 -6.38
C VAL A 224 4.05 12.27 -5.43
N PHE A 225 3.93 11.35 -4.47
CA PHE A 225 2.88 11.43 -3.43
C PHE A 225 3.06 12.68 -2.56
N ALA A 226 4.28 12.95 -2.09
CA ALA A 226 4.59 14.13 -1.29
C ALA A 226 4.33 15.43 -2.04
N LEU A 227 4.69 15.47 -3.33
CA LEU A 227 4.38 16.60 -4.21
C LEU A 227 2.88 16.85 -4.29
N MET A 228 2.06 15.79 -4.39
CA MET A 228 0.61 15.97 -4.39
C MET A 228 0.10 16.57 -3.08
N VAL A 229 0.66 16.16 -1.94
CA VAL A 229 0.34 16.73 -0.63
C VAL A 229 0.77 18.20 -0.54
N TRP A 230 2.01 18.54 -0.92
CA TRP A 230 2.53 19.90 -0.81
C TRP A 230 1.80 20.89 -1.72
N SER A 231 1.41 20.45 -2.91
CA SER A 231 0.80 21.34 -3.91
C SER A 231 -0.72 21.40 -3.85
N TYR A 232 -1.40 20.30 -3.49
CA TYR A 232 -2.84 20.16 -3.71
C TYR A 232 -3.66 19.80 -2.46
N SER A 233 -3.03 19.61 -1.30
CA SER A 233 -3.76 19.30 -0.06
C SER A 233 -4.70 20.41 0.42
N SER A 234 -4.44 21.68 0.06
CA SER A 234 -5.29 22.82 0.39
C SER A 234 -6.66 22.78 -0.31
N VAL A 235 -6.75 22.12 -1.47
CA VAL A 235 -7.99 21.93 -2.23
C VAL A 235 -8.77 20.69 -1.73
N GLY A 236 -8.10 19.80 -0.99
CA GLY A 236 -8.59 18.48 -0.60
C GLY A 236 -8.11 17.44 -1.60
N VAL A 237 -7.21 16.56 -1.16
CA VAL A 237 -6.71 15.43 -1.95
C VAL A 237 -6.55 14.22 -1.03
N ALA A 238 -7.16 13.09 -1.40
CA ALA A 238 -7.06 11.84 -0.66
C ALA A 238 -5.88 10.98 -1.13
N THR A 239 -5.61 11.01 -2.44
CA THR A 239 -4.59 10.28 -3.20
C THR A 239 -4.52 8.75 -3.02
N ASN A 240 -5.40 8.20 -2.19
CA ASN A 240 -5.54 6.77 -1.96
C ASN A 240 -6.90 6.46 -1.31
N THR A 241 -7.68 5.60 -1.97
CA THR A 241 -8.99 5.15 -1.51
C THR A 241 -8.94 4.49 -0.13
N ALA A 242 -7.95 3.63 0.14
CA ALA A 242 -7.86 2.94 1.43
C ALA A 242 -7.52 3.91 2.56
N ARG A 243 -6.65 4.90 2.30
CA ARG A 243 -6.33 5.96 3.27
C ARG A 243 -7.56 6.76 3.65
N ASP A 244 -8.38 7.17 2.69
CA ASP A 244 -9.56 7.99 2.98
C ASP A 244 -10.71 7.15 3.57
N ILE A 245 -11.08 6.02 2.95
CA ILE A 245 -12.12 5.15 3.49
C ILE A 245 -11.75 4.64 4.89
N GLY A 246 -10.52 4.17 5.09
CA GLY A 246 -10.06 3.69 6.40
C GLY A 246 -10.14 4.76 7.48
N ALA A 247 -9.70 5.99 7.17
CA ALA A 247 -9.79 7.13 8.08
C ALA A 247 -11.25 7.52 8.37
N ARG A 248 -12.14 7.50 7.37
CA ARG A 248 -13.57 7.77 7.55
C ARG A 248 -14.26 6.70 8.38
N LEU A 249 -13.96 5.42 8.16
CA LEU A 249 -14.50 4.34 8.99
C LEU A 249 -14.07 4.49 10.46
N MET A 250 -12.83 4.91 10.70
CA MET A 250 -12.37 5.26 12.04
C MET A 250 -13.16 6.45 12.58
N ALA A 251 -13.28 7.53 11.80
CA ALA A 251 -14.03 8.70 12.23
C ALA A 251 -15.51 8.39 12.54
N ILE A 252 -16.16 7.51 11.77
CA ILE A 252 -17.51 7.02 12.04
C ILE A 252 -17.57 6.22 13.34
N THR A 253 -16.54 5.42 13.62
CA THR A 253 -16.45 4.64 14.87
C THR A 253 -16.39 5.56 16.10
N ILE A 254 -15.69 6.69 15.99
CA ILE A 254 -15.46 7.62 17.10
C ILE A 254 -16.58 8.66 17.24
N TRP A 255 -16.93 9.35 16.16
CA TRP A 255 -17.84 10.50 16.16
C TRP A 255 -19.22 10.20 15.56
N GLY A 256 -19.50 8.94 15.19
CA GLY A 256 -20.79 8.52 14.64
C GLY A 256 -20.95 8.76 13.14
N LEU A 257 -22.13 8.41 12.60
CA LEU A 257 -22.38 8.36 11.16
C LEU A 257 -22.20 9.71 10.44
N GLU A 258 -22.36 10.83 11.13
CA GLU A 258 -22.17 12.17 10.57
C GLU A 258 -20.72 12.42 10.11
N ALA A 259 -19.76 11.74 10.74
CA ALA A 259 -18.35 11.77 10.35
C ALA A 259 -18.07 11.11 8.98
N GLY A 260 -19.07 10.44 8.40
CA GLY A 260 -18.94 9.79 7.10
C GLY A 260 -18.65 10.74 5.94
N GLY A 261 -18.83 12.07 6.11
CA GLY A 261 -18.51 13.07 5.09
C GLY A 261 -19.54 13.17 3.95
N GLY A 262 -20.66 12.46 4.05
CA GLY A 262 -21.81 12.58 3.14
C GLY A 262 -21.47 12.27 1.67
N PRO A 263 -22.18 12.88 0.70
CA PRO A 263 -21.96 12.65 -0.74
C PRO A 263 -20.52 12.89 -1.22
N TYR A 264 -19.76 13.73 -0.50
CA TYR A 264 -18.37 14.03 -0.82
C TYR A 264 -17.43 12.85 -0.62
N ALA A 265 -17.71 11.97 0.35
CA ALA A 265 -16.86 10.82 0.65
C ALA A 265 -16.71 9.88 -0.54
N ALA A 266 -17.74 9.75 -1.38
CA ALA A 266 -17.68 8.95 -2.59
C ALA A 266 -16.74 9.56 -3.64
N ILE A 267 -16.73 10.89 -3.77
CA ILE A 267 -15.87 11.60 -4.75
C ILE A 267 -14.41 11.36 -4.42
N THR A 268 -14.00 11.61 -3.17
CA THR A 268 -12.61 11.40 -2.73
C THR A 268 -12.20 9.94 -2.76
N ALA A 269 -13.07 9.04 -2.29
CA ALA A 269 -12.74 7.63 -2.24
C ALA A 269 -12.65 6.96 -3.62
N LEU A 270 -13.52 7.31 -4.57
CA LEU A 270 -13.65 6.55 -5.82
C LEU A 270 -12.95 7.18 -7.02
N THR A 271 -12.69 8.49 -7.01
CA THR A 271 -12.04 9.18 -8.13
C THR A 271 -10.63 8.63 -8.39
N ASN A 272 -9.89 8.30 -7.32
CA ASN A 272 -8.58 7.68 -7.39
C ASN A 272 -8.55 6.42 -8.24
N ILE A 273 -9.56 5.55 -8.08
CA ILE A 273 -9.62 4.26 -8.77
C ILE A 273 -9.71 4.49 -10.28
N LEU A 274 -10.60 5.40 -10.69
CA LEU A 274 -10.78 5.77 -12.08
C LEU A 274 -9.50 6.39 -12.66
N ALA A 275 -8.94 7.39 -11.97
CA ALA A 275 -7.76 8.11 -12.42
C ALA A 275 -6.53 7.19 -12.55
N THR A 276 -6.24 6.38 -11.53
CA THR A 276 -5.13 5.42 -11.53
C THR A 276 -5.28 4.37 -12.63
N SER A 277 -6.49 3.86 -12.85
CA SER A 277 -6.77 2.89 -13.92
C SER A 277 -6.57 3.50 -15.31
N LEU A 278 -7.05 4.73 -15.51
CA LEU A 278 -6.85 5.45 -16.77
C LEU A 278 -5.39 5.80 -17.02
N ALA A 279 -4.62 6.12 -15.97
CA ALA A 279 -3.19 6.38 -16.09
C ALA A 279 -2.41 5.14 -16.55
N ALA A 280 -2.75 3.96 -16.02
CA ALA A 280 -2.18 2.70 -16.48
C ALA A 280 -2.48 2.44 -17.96
N VAL A 281 -3.75 2.62 -18.38
CA VAL A 281 -4.15 2.48 -19.79
C VAL A 281 -3.43 3.48 -20.68
N PHE A 282 -3.35 4.74 -20.25
CA PHE A 282 -2.64 5.77 -20.98
C PHE A 282 -1.16 5.44 -21.16
N TYR A 283 -0.49 4.97 -20.10
CA TYR A 283 0.92 4.58 -20.18
C TYR A 283 1.13 3.45 -21.19
N GLU A 284 0.34 2.38 -21.11
CA GLU A 284 0.45 1.23 -22.02
C GLU A 284 0.19 1.61 -23.49
N LEU A 285 -0.68 2.59 -23.75
CA LEU A 285 -1.00 3.03 -25.11
C LEU A 285 0.00 4.04 -25.68
N VAL A 286 0.58 4.90 -24.83
CA VAL A 286 1.34 6.07 -25.28
C VAL A 286 2.85 5.92 -25.05
N PHE A 287 3.26 5.32 -23.93
CA PHE A 287 4.66 5.29 -23.51
C PHE A 287 5.32 3.92 -23.55
N ALA A 288 4.54 2.86 -23.39
CA ALA A 288 5.05 1.50 -23.46
C ALA A 288 5.54 1.19 -24.89
N ASP A 289 6.72 0.60 -24.97
CA ASP A 289 7.32 0.19 -26.23
C ASP A 289 8.01 -1.17 -26.03
N TYR A 290 7.41 -2.20 -26.62
CA TYR A 290 7.82 -3.59 -26.47
C TYR A 290 9.14 -3.90 -27.20
N SER A 291 9.68 -2.96 -27.99
CA SER A 291 11.01 -3.08 -28.58
C SER A 291 12.14 -2.70 -27.61
N ARG A 292 11.82 -2.01 -26.50
CA ARG A 292 12.80 -1.62 -25.50
C ARG A 292 13.37 -2.82 -24.76
N VAL A 293 14.65 -2.71 -24.39
CA VAL A 293 15.37 -3.74 -23.65
C VAL A 293 15.24 -3.50 -22.16
N LEU A 294 15.16 -4.58 -21.39
CA LEU A 294 15.18 -4.51 -19.93
C LEU A 294 16.51 -3.95 -19.45
N THR A 295 16.48 -3.08 -18.45
CA THR A 295 17.72 -2.63 -17.81
C THR A 295 18.39 -3.82 -17.09
N PRO A 296 19.74 -3.84 -16.94
CA PRO A 296 20.41 -4.92 -16.22
C PRO A 296 19.84 -5.14 -14.80
N ALA A 297 19.63 -4.08 -14.05
CA ALA A 297 19.07 -4.16 -12.69
C ALA A 297 17.65 -4.74 -12.67
N SER A 298 16.79 -4.33 -13.61
CA SER A 298 15.43 -4.86 -13.73
C SER A 298 15.44 -6.32 -14.19
N ALA A 299 16.34 -6.69 -15.11
CA ALA A 299 16.49 -8.07 -15.58
C ALA A 299 16.97 -9.00 -14.45
N ASP A 300 17.87 -8.52 -13.59
CA ASP A 300 18.37 -9.25 -12.42
C ASP A 300 17.26 -9.48 -11.40
N LEU A 301 16.49 -8.42 -11.08
CA LEU A 301 15.35 -8.51 -10.17
C LEU A 301 14.29 -9.50 -10.68
N LEU A 302 13.92 -9.40 -11.96
CA LEU A 302 12.95 -10.30 -12.58
C LEU A 302 13.44 -11.75 -12.58
N ALA A 303 14.73 -11.98 -12.85
CA ALA A 303 15.31 -13.32 -12.83
C ALA A 303 15.31 -13.90 -11.41
N ALA A 304 15.67 -13.11 -10.40
CA ALA A 304 15.59 -13.52 -8.99
C ALA A 304 14.15 -13.86 -8.57
N GLN A 305 13.16 -13.09 -9.02
CA GLN A 305 11.75 -13.36 -8.74
C GLN A 305 11.27 -14.66 -9.40
N VAL A 306 11.69 -14.93 -10.65
CA VAL A 306 11.39 -16.19 -11.34
C VAL A 306 12.01 -17.37 -10.60
N ALA A 307 13.29 -17.28 -10.23
CA ALA A 307 13.99 -18.32 -9.47
C ALA A 307 13.33 -18.59 -8.11
N TYR A 308 12.90 -17.55 -7.40
CA TYR A 308 12.13 -17.69 -6.16
C TYR A 308 10.82 -18.45 -6.36
N ASN A 309 10.04 -18.09 -7.39
CA ASN A 309 8.75 -18.73 -7.69
C ASN A 309 8.93 -20.22 -8.09
N GLU A 310 9.98 -20.53 -8.85
CA GLU A 310 10.32 -21.91 -9.24
C GLU A 310 10.73 -22.74 -8.02
N HIS A 311 11.62 -22.22 -7.18
CA HIS A 311 12.02 -22.89 -5.95
C HIS A 311 10.82 -23.11 -5.01
N ALA A 312 9.95 -22.10 -4.87
CA ALA A 312 8.74 -22.18 -4.05
C ALA A 312 7.77 -23.26 -4.55
N SER A 313 7.52 -23.33 -5.87
CA SER A 313 6.62 -24.34 -6.47
C SER A 313 7.18 -25.75 -6.40
N ARG A 314 8.48 -25.95 -6.66
CA ARG A 314 9.16 -27.26 -6.47
C ARG A 314 9.05 -27.76 -5.03
N THR A 315 9.25 -26.88 -4.06
CA THR A 315 9.12 -27.23 -2.62
C THR A 315 7.71 -27.77 -2.32
N VAL A 316 6.67 -27.16 -2.91
CA VAL A 316 5.28 -27.61 -2.72
C VAL A 316 5.04 -28.96 -3.40
N ALA A 317 5.47 -29.12 -4.65
CA ALA A 317 5.29 -30.36 -5.43
C ALA A 317 5.98 -31.58 -4.80
N VAL A 318 7.23 -31.43 -4.32
CA VAL A 318 7.94 -32.50 -3.60
C VAL A 318 7.18 -32.91 -2.33
N THR A 319 6.58 -31.95 -1.63
CA THR A 319 5.80 -32.22 -0.42
C THR A 319 4.49 -32.98 -0.73
N GLU A 320 3.89 -32.78 -1.91
CA GLU A 320 2.71 -33.53 -2.35
C GLU A 320 3.08 -34.97 -2.69
N LEU A 321 4.18 -35.17 -3.43
CA LEU A 321 4.72 -36.50 -3.70
C LEU A 321 5.06 -37.26 -2.40
N GLU A 322 5.76 -36.63 -1.44
CA GLU A 322 6.07 -37.24 -0.14
C GLU A 322 4.83 -37.61 0.71
N ARG A 323 3.66 -37.03 0.43
CA ARG A 323 2.38 -37.39 1.08
C ARG A 323 1.65 -38.51 0.38
N ASP A 324 1.80 -38.63 -0.94
CA ASP A 324 1.16 -39.64 -1.77
C ASP A 324 1.94 -40.97 -1.80
N VAL A 325 3.19 -40.98 -1.34
CA VAL A 325 3.89 -42.22 -0.96
C VAL A 325 3.17 -42.84 0.24
N SER A 326 2.58 -44.03 0.04
CA SER A 326 1.84 -44.71 1.10
C SER A 326 2.75 -45.01 2.30
N PRO A 327 2.21 -45.15 3.52
CA PRO A 327 2.99 -45.55 4.69
C PRO A 327 3.78 -46.85 4.45
N ASP A 328 3.25 -47.75 3.61
CA ASP A 328 3.87 -49.02 3.25
C ASP A 328 5.09 -48.84 2.32
N ASP A 329 5.03 -47.87 1.40
CA ASP A 329 6.15 -47.57 0.51
C ASP A 329 7.33 -46.91 1.25
N LYS A 330 7.06 -46.10 2.28
CA LYS A 330 8.10 -45.57 3.18
C LYS A 330 8.75 -46.66 4.04
N ALA A 331 8.00 -47.69 4.40
CA ALA A 331 8.53 -48.85 5.12
C ALA A 331 9.41 -49.72 4.20
N ILE A 332 9.05 -49.84 2.91
CA ILE A 332 9.84 -50.56 1.91
C ILE A 332 11.17 -49.85 1.61
N GLU A 333 11.18 -48.51 1.43
CA GLU A 333 12.42 -47.74 1.27
C GLU A 333 13.36 -47.87 2.49
N GLN A 334 12.82 -47.79 3.71
CA GLN A 334 13.61 -47.98 4.94
C GLN A 334 14.13 -49.42 5.14
N THR A 335 13.49 -50.40 4.51
CA THR A 335 13.93 -51.80 4.53
C THR A 335 15.04 -52.04 3.49
N LEU A 336 14.98 -51.34 2.35
CA LEU A 336 15.99 -51.40 1.29
C LEU A 336 17.29 -50.66 1.65
N GLU A 337 17.22 -49.60 2.47
CA GLU A 337 18.43 -48.92 3.00
C GLU A 337 19.15 -49.72 4.11
N ARG A 338 18.55 -50.82 4.60
CA ARG A 338 19.11 -51.68 5.66
C ARG A 338 19.70 -53.00 5.14
N VAL A 339 19.74 -53.21 3.83
CA VAL A 339 20.37 -54.35 3.14
C VAL A 339 21.61 -53.87 2.41
#